data_AF-A4XGQ0-F1
#
_entry.id   AF-A4XGQ0-F1
#
_cell.length_a   1.000
_cell.length_b   1.000
_cell.length_c   1.000
_cell.angle_alpha   90.00
_cell.angle_beta   90.00
_cell.angle_gamma   90.00
#
_symmetry.space_group_name_H-M   'P 1'
#
loop_
_entity.id
_entity.type
_entity.pdbx_description
1 polymer ?
#
loop_
_entity_poly.entity_id
_entity_poly.type
_entity_poly.pdbx_seq_one_letter_code
_entity_poly.pdbx_strand_id
1 'polypeptide(L)'
;MNMKKNYNIVNNTYKAFKDVWGMDENIRRDDNLKRIEVKIAGMNYVLKTDEDEEYIMKIANFINKKMSEVIANEPHLSTSLSAMLTAFLITDEYFKHLQVCEEKLSAQTNDTERYQREIEEYKEKLKEAEEKIAEQTEQIEKLNEIILSLNQELENTKLELERTKKELDDFINTFDGDR
;
A
#
# COMPACT_ATOMS: atom_id res chain seq x y z
N MET A 1 -4.56 35.50 -43.33
CA MET A 1 -5.86 34.91 -42.93
C MET A 1 -5.77 33.41 -42.56
N ASN A 2 -4.63 32.91 -42.01
CA ASN A 2 -4.37 31.47 -41.87
C ASN A 2 -4.05 30.96 -40.44
N MET A 3 -4.21 31.77 -39.38
CA MET A 3 -3.92 31.32 -38.00
C MET A 3 -5.10 30.60 -37.31
N LYS A 4 -6.34 30.79 -37.77
CA LYS A 4 -7.53 30.20 -37.11
C LYS A 4 -7.75 28.71 -37.41
N LYS A 5 -7.07 28.11 -38.40
CA LYS A 5 -7.28 26.71 -38.79
C LYS A 5 -6.53 25.69 -37.93
N ASN A 6 -5.39 26.04 -37.33
CA ASN A 6 -4.63 25.09 -36.49
C ASN A 6 -5.23 24.89 -35.09
N TYR A 7 -6.02 25.85 -34.60
CA TYR A 7 -6.66 25.79 -33.28
C TYR A 7 -7.73 24.69 -33.17
N ASN A 8 -8.39 24.35 -34.29
CA ASN A 8 -9.44 23.33 -34.32
C ASN A 8 -8.92 21.90 -34.46
N ILE A 9 -7.68 21.69 -34.91
CA ILE A 9 -7.19 20.33 -35.18
C ILE A 9 -6.81 19.67 -33.85
N VAL A 10 -6.03 20.36 -33.02
CA VAL A 10 -5.49 19.79 -31.78
C VAL A 10 -6.60 19.48 -30.76
N ASN A 11 -7.51 20.42 -30.48
CA ASN A 11 -8.62 20.18 -29.55
C ASN A 11 -9.59 19.09 -30.05
N ASN A 12 -9.80 18.98 -31.36
CA ASN A 12 -10.69 17.97 -31.93
C ASN A 12 -10.03 16.58 -31.95
N THR A 13 -8.71 16.49 -32.17
CA THR A 13 -7.97 15.22 -32.07
C THR A 13 -7.87 14.72 -30.63
N TYR A 14 -7.69 15.62 -29.65
CA TYR A 14 -7.73 15.24 -28.23
C TYR A 14 -9.10 14.72 -27.82
N LYS A 15 -10.19 15.31 -28.35
CA LYS A 15 -11.55 14.84 -28.11
C LYS A 15 -11.78 13.46 -28.74
N ALA A 16 -11.40 13.28 -30.01
CA ALA A 16 -11.52 12.01 -30.73
C ALA A 16 -10.69 10.87 -30.11
N PHE A 17 -9.47 11.15 -29.65
CA PHE A 17 -8.66 10.16 -28.93
C PHE A 17 -9.29 9.77 -27.59
N LYS A 18 -9.89 10.72 -26.86
CA LYS A 18 -10.54 10.45 -25.56
C LYS A 18 -11.79 9.59 -25.70
N ASP A 19 -12.58 9.82 -26.75
CA ASP A 19 -13.80 9.03 -27.04
C ASP A 19 -13.45 7.57 -27.37
N VAL A 20 -12.32 7.32 -28.05
CA VAL A 20 -11.85 5.97 -28.40
C VAL A 20 -11.35 5.18 -27.18
N TRP A 21 -10.79 5.86 -26.19
CA TRP A 21 -10.14 5.24 -25.03
C TRP A 21 -10.96 5.31 -23.72
N GLY A 22 -12.20 5.81 -23.75
CA GLY A 22 -13.13 5.74 -22.62
C GLY A 22 -12.66 6.48 -21.35
N MET A 23 -11.96 7.61 -21.50
CA MET A 23 -11.51 8.44 -20.37
C MET A 23 -12.60 9.41 -19.89
N ASP A 24 -12.93 9.40 -18.59
CA ASP A 24 -14.02 10.18 -17.98
C ASP A 24 -13.91 11.71 -18.17
N GLU A 25 -15.06 12.36 -18.41
CA GLU A 25 -15.25 13.80 -18.57
C GLU A 25 -15.10 14.57 -17.25
N ASN A 26 -13.87 14.74 -16.76
CA ASN A 26 -13.59 15.91 -15.93
C ASN A 26 -13.23 17.09 -16.84
N ILE A 27 -14.26 17.87 -17.18
CA ILE A 27 -14.20 19.13 -17.91
C ILE A 27 -13.27 20.09 -17.15
N ARG A 28 -11.99 20.12 -17.54
CA ARG A 28 -11.00 21.09 -17.06
C ARG A 28 -11.45 22.50 -17.47
N ARG A 29 -11.79 23.35 -16.49
CA ARG A 29 -12.24 24.73 -16.72
C ARG A 29 -11.20 25.49 -17.55
N ASP A 30 -11.65 26.13 -18.64
CA ASP A 30 -10.81 26.91 -19.58
C ASP A 30 -9.99 28.03 -18.91
N ASP A 31 -10.35 28.41 -17.68
CA ASP A 31 -9.78 29.53 -16.91
C ASP A 31 -8.32 29.30 -16.46
N ASN A 32 -7.81 28.06 -16.42
CA ASN A 32 -6.43 27.74 -16.00
C ASN A 32 -5.46 27.40 -17.15
N LEU A 33 -5.89 27.53 -18.41
CA LEU A 33 -5.07 27.16 -19.56
C LEU A 33 -4.07 28.27 -19.94
N LYS A 34 -2.78 28.00 -19.79
CA LYS A 34 -1.68 28.88 -20.20
C LYS A 34 -1.34 28.68 -21.67
N ARG A 35 -0.82 29.72 -22.32
CA ARG A 35 -0.25 29.63 -23.68
C ARG A 35 1.26 29.44 -23.58
N ILE A 36 1.77 28.38 -24.18
CA ILE A 36 3.20 28.03 -24.18
C ILE A 36 3.65 27.90 -25.62
N GLU A 37 4.78 28.52 -25.96
CA GLU A 37 5.37 28.44 -27.29
C GLU A 37 6.48 27.38 -27.29
N VAL A 38 6.42 26.45 -28.25
CA VAL A 38 7.42 25.38 -28.41
C VAL A 38 7.88 25.29 -29.85
N LYS A 39 9.11 24.84 -30.05
CA LYS A 39 9.68 24.61 -31.38
C LYS A 39 9.85 23.11 -31.62
N ILE A 40 9.14 22.56 -32.61
CA ILE A 40 9.17 21.15 -32.98
C ILE A 40 9.53 21.04 -34.46
N ALA A 41 10.54 20.23 -34.80
CA ALA A 41 11.00 20.02 -36.18
C ALA A 41 11.32 21.33 -36.95
N GLY A 42 11.81 22.35 -36.24
CA GLY A 42 12.10 23.66 -36.82
C GLY A 42 10.91 24.61 -36.93
N MET A 43 9.68 24.16 -36.63
CA MET A 43 8.46 24.96 -36.68
C MET A 43 8.03 25.41 -35.27
N ASN A 44 7.54 26.64 -35.15
CA ASN A 44 7.02 27.17 -33.88
C ASN A 44 5.53 26.84 -33.74
N TYR A 45 5.15 26.30 -32.58
CA TYR A 45 3.79 25.94 -32.21
C TYR A 45 3.41 26.66 -30.92
N VAL A 46 2.16 27.12 -30.85
CA VAL A 46 1.60 27.71 -29.62
C VAL A 46 0.57 26.73 -29.06
N LEU A 47 0.89 26.13 -27.92
CA LEU A 47 0.06 25.18 -27.20
C LEU A 47 -0.73 25.89 -26.11
N LYS A 48 -1.97 25.46 -25.87
CA LYS A 48 -2.78 25.93 -24.74
C LYS A 48 -2.99 24.76 -23.78
N THR A 49 -2.44 24.83 -22.58
CA THR A 49 -2.40 23.72 -21.63
C THR A 49 -2.32 24.22 -20.19
N ASP A 50 -2.84 23.45 -19.25
CA ASP A 50 -2.75 23.65 -17.81
C ASP A 50 -1.51 22.97 -17.21
N GLU A 51 -0.79 22.18 -18.01
CA GLU A 51 0.45 21.52 -17.62
C GLU A 51 1.61 22.53 -17.52
N ASP A 52 2.64 22.16 -16.76
CA ASP A 52 3.81 23.01 -16.55
C ASP A 52 4.63 23.20 -17.83
N GLU A 53 5.14 24.42 -18.02
CA GLU A 53 5.98 24.78 -19.16
C GLU A 53 7.21 23.88 -19.28
N GLU A 54 7.84 23.52 -18.15
CA GLU A 54 8.98 22.61 -18.15
C GLU A 54 8.60 21.22 -18.70
N TYR A 55 7.41 20.71 -18.35
CA TYR A 55 6.93 19.41 -18.84
C TYR A 55 6.67 19.45 -20.35
N ILE A 56 6.01 20.50 -20.83
CA ILE A 56 5.72 20.71 -22.25
C ILE A 56 7.01 20.86 -23.06
N MET A 57 8.00 21.59 -22.54
CA MET A 57 9.30 21.74 -23.17
C MET A 57 10.09 20.42 -23.18
N LYS A 58 9.99 19.60 -22.13
CA LYS A 58 10.55 18.23 -22.11
C LYS A 58 9.95 17.36 -23.22
N ILE A 59 8.63 17.39 -23.42
CA ILE A 59 7.97 16.66 -24.51
C ILE A 59 8.48 17.14 -25.87
N ALA A 60 8.52 18.46 -26.11
CA ALA A 60 8.99 19.01 -27.37
C ALA A 60 10.44 18.60 -27.68
N ASN A 61 11.32 18.64 -26.67
CA ASN A 61 12.71 18.20 -26.79
C ASN A 61 12.82 16.69 -27.06
N PHE A 62 11.99 15.87 -26.42
CA PHE A 62 11.95 14.42 -26.66
C PHE A 62 11.53 14.10 -28.10
N ILE A 63 10.46 14.74 -28.59
CA ILE A 63 10.00 14.57 -29.98
C ILE A 63 11.10 15.00 -30.96
N ASN A 64 11.73 16.15 -30.75
CA ASN A 64 12.82 16.64 -31.60
C ASN A 64 13.99 15.65 -31.65
N LYS A 65 14.35 15.05 -30.51
CA LYS A 65 15.40 14.04 -30.44
C LYS A 65 15.03 12.81 -31.28
N LYS A 66 13.85 12.22 -31.05
CA LYS A 66 13.37 11.04 -31.79
C LYS A 66 13.25 11.32 -33.29
N MET A 67 12.78 12.50 -33.66
CA MET A 67 12.66 12.89 -35.07
C MET A 67 14.03 13.09 -35.73
N SER A 68 15.03 13.59 -34.99
CA SER A 68 16.41 13.68 -35.48
C SER A 68 17.03 12.31 -35.71
N GLU A 69 16.74 11.33 -34.83
CA GLU A 69 17.17 9.93 -35.00
C GLU A 69 16.55 9.30 -36.26
N VAL A 70 15.24 9.52 -36.50
CA VAL A 70 14.56 9.04 -37.70
C VAL A 70 15.14 9.64 -38.97
N ILE A 71 15.37 10.95 -39.00
CA ILE A 71 15.96 11.65 -40.16
C ILE A 71 17.40 11.19 -40.41
N ALA A 72 18.17 10.93 -39.34
CA ALA A 72 19.54 10.42 -39.47
C ALA A 72 19.59 9.01 -40.09
N ASN A 73 18.62 8.15 -39.74
CA ASN A 73 18.52 6.80 -40.30
C ASN A 73 17.99 6.80 -41.73
N GLU A 74 17.00 7.67 -42.04
CA GLU A 74 16.32 7.71 -43.33
C GLU A 74 16.26 9.14 -43.89
N PRO A 75 17.39 9.65 -44.44
CA PRO A 75 17.52 11.06 -44.85
C PRO A 75 16.69 11.44 -46.09
N HIS A 76 16.17 10.46 -46.82
CA HIS A 76 15.36 10.68 -48.02
C HIS A 76 13.88 10.93 -47.74
N LEU A 77 13.43 10.76 -46.49
CA LEU A 77 12.02 10.94 -46.13
C LEU A 77 11.65 12.42 -46.04
N SER A 78 10.43 12.74 -46.48
CA SER A 78 9.85 14.06 -46.23
C SER A 78 9.68 14.30 -44.73
N THR A 79 9.67 15.57 -44.31
CA THR A 79 9.44 15.96 -42.91
C THR A 79 8.13 15.40 -42.36
N SER A 80 7.07 15.40 -43.16
CA SER A 80 5.76 14.85 -42.77
C SER A 80 5.80 13.34 -42.54
N LEU A 81 6.48 12.59 -43.41
CA LEU A 81 6.60 11.14 -43.26
C LEU A 81 7.51 10.77 -42.09
N SER A 82 8.60 11.53 -41.90
CA SER A 82 9.48 11.40 -40.73
C SER A 82 8.72 11.66 -39.43
N ALA A 83 7.83 12.66 -39.40
CA ALA A 83 6.99 12.96 -38.25
C ALA A 83 6.00 11.82 -37.95
N MET A 84 5.36 11.25 -38.98
CA MET A 84 4.46 10.10 -38.79
C MET A 84 5.20 8.86 -38.29
N LEU A 85 6.38 8.56 -38.84
CA LEU A 85 7.20 7.44 -38.37
C LEU A 85 7.67 7.66 -36.92
N THR A 86 8.05 8.88 -36.58
CA THR A 86 8.40 9.25 -35.20
C THR A 86 7.23 9.03 -34.26
N ALA A 87 6.02 9.49 -34.63
CA ALA A 87 4.81 9.29 -33.83
C ALA A 87 4.49 7.80 -33.65
N PHE A 88 4.64 6.99 -34.70
CA PHE A 88 4.44 5.55 -34.64
C PHE A 88 5.41 4.88 -33.67
N LEU A 89 6.71 5.20 -33.75
CA LEU A 89 7.74 4.64 -32.87
C LEU A 89 7.51 5.00 -31.40
N ILE A 90 7.17 6.27 -31.12
CA ILE A 90 6.84 6.71 -29.75
C ILE A 90 5.59 5.97 -29.23
N THR A 91 4.60 5.75 -30.09
CA THR A 91 3.37 5.05 -29.73
C THR A 91 3.63 3.56 -29.46
N ASP A 92 4.49 2.91 -30.24
CA ASP A 92 4.92 1.53 -30.01
C ASP A 92 5.70 1.39 -28.69
N GLU A 93 6.63 2.31 -28.41
CA GLU A 93 7.33 2.38 -27.12
C GLU A 93 6.33 2.55 -25.96
N TYR A 94 5.36 3.44 -26.11
CA TYR A 94 4.31 3.67 -25.12
C TYR A 94 3.49 2.41 -24.83
N PHE A 95 3.02 1.69 -25.87
CA PHE A 95 2.23 0.46 -25.66
C PHE A 95 3.04 -0.65 -25.02
N LYS A 96 4.31 -0.83 -25.38
CA LYS A 96 5.20 -1.79 -24.72
C LYS A 96 5.40 -1.46 -23.25
N HIS A 97 5.61 -0.19 -22.92
CA HIS A 97 5.73 0.24 -21.53
C HIS A 97 4.43 0.07 -20.75
N LEU A 98 3.28 0.33 -21.37
CA LEU A 98 1.97 0.13 -20.77
C LEU A 98 1.74 -1.34 -20.40
N GLN A 99 2.00 -2.26 -21.35
CA GLN A 99 1.86 -3.70 -21.10
C GLN A 99 2.76 -4.17 -19.95
N VAL A 100 4.03 -3.76 -19.91
CA VAL A 100 4.95 -4.11 -18.82
C VAL A 100 4.47 -3.53 -17.48
N CYS A 101 3.89 -2.34 -17.48
CA CYS A 101 3.33 -1.76 -16.26
C CYS A 101 2.09 -2.52 -15.80
N GLU A 102 1.19 -2.91 -16.70
CA GLU A 102 0.01 -3.73 -16.39
C GLU A 102 0.41 -5.09 -15.82
N GLU A 103 1.39 -5.77 -16.42
CA GLU A 103 1.93 -7.04 -15.93
C GLU A 103 2.51 -6.88 -14.51
N LYS A 104 3.35 -5.87 -14.30
CA LYS A 104 3.92 -5.57 -12.96
C LYS A 104 2.86 -5.23 -11.94
N LEU A 105 1.87 -4.43 -12.33
CA LEU A 105 0.76 -4.05 -11.45
C LEU A 105 -0.04 -5.28 -11.04
N SER A 106 -0.34 -6.17 -12.00
CA SER A 106 -1.05 -7.43 -11.73
C SER A 106 -0.26 -8.38 -10.81
N ALA A 107 1.06 -8.45 -10.97
CA ALA A 107 1.91 -9.23 -10.08
C ALA A 107 1.91 -8.65 -8.67
N GLN A 108 2.03 -7.32 -8.56
CA GLN A 108 2.01 -6.63 -7.28
C GLN A 108 0.65 -6.73 -6.58
N THR A 109 -0.47 -6.69 -7.30
CA THR A 109 -1.80 -6.91 -6.72
C THR A 109 -1.92 -8.32 -6.17
N ASN A 110 -1.44 -9.34 -6.90
CA ASN A 110 -1.46 -10.72 -6.42
C ASN A 110 -0.62 -10.93 -5.16
N ASP A 111 0.58 -10.35 -5.10
CA ASP A 111 1.40 -10.40 -3.89
C ASP A 111 0.73 -9.66 -2.72
N THR A 112 0.12 -8.50 -2.98
CA THR A 112 -0.61 -7.73 -1.97
C THR A 112 -1.78 -8.54 -1.39
N GLU A 113 -2.56 -9.20 -2.25
CA GLU A 113 -3.65 -10.10 -1.82
C GLU A 113 -3.15 -11.32 -1.04
N ARG A 114 -1.96 -11.84 -1.37
CA ARG A 114 -1.33 -12.92 -0.61
C ARG A 114 -0.93 -12.44 0.79
N TYR A 115 -0.24 -11.31 0.88
CA TYR A 115 0.14 -10.74 2.18
C TYR A 115 -1.07 -10.34 3.03
N GLN A 116 -2.16 -9.84 2.42
CA GLN A 116 -3.40 -9.57 3.12
C GLN A 116 -4.02 -10.84 3.72
N ARG A 117 -4.03 -11.96 2.97
CA ARG A 117 -4.49 -13.25 3.48
C ARG A 117 -3.64 -13.76 4.63
N GLU A 118 -2.31 -13.70 4.51
CA GLU A 118 -1.39 -14.11 5.57
C GLU A 118 -1.59 -13.27 6.84
N ILE A 119 -1.74 -11.95 6.71
CA ILE A 119 -2.01 -11.06 7.86
C ILE A 119 -3.31 -11.47 8.56
N GLU A 120 -4.36 -11.76 7.81
CA GLU A 120 -5.65 -12.13 8.40
C GLU A 120 -5.56 -13.48 9.13
N GLU A 121 -4.87 -14.46 8.55
CA GLU A 121 -4.61 -15.75 9.22
C GLU A 121 -3.79 -15.58 10.51
N TYR A 122 -2.77 -14.71 10.51
CA TYR A 122 -1.98 -14.43 11.71
C TYR A 122 -2.78 -13.69 12.78
N LYS A 123 -3.69 -12.78 12.40
CA LYS A 123 -4.59 -12.13 13.38
C LYS A 123 -5.52 -13.13 14.03
N GLU A 124 -6.07 -14.07 13.27
CA GLU A 124 -6.95 -15.10 13.81
C GLU A 124 -6.20 -15.99 14.82
N LYS A 125 -5.00 -16.45 14.46
CA LYS A 125 -4.12 -17.20 15.38
C LYS A 125 -3.74 -16.40 16.63
N LEU A 126 -3.49 -15.10 16.47
CA LEU A 126 -3.18 -14.23 17.61
C LEU A 126 -4.36 -14.14 18.56
N LYS A 127 -5.57 -13.95 18.03
CA LYS A 127 -6.81 -13.89 18.81
C LYS A 127 -7.05 -15.20 19.58
N GLU A 128 -6.89 -16.36 18.93
CA GLU A 128 -7.01 -17.65 19.60
C GLU A 128 -5.99 -17.84 20.73
N ALA A 129 -4.76 -17.34 20.54
CA ALA A 129 -3.73 -17.40 21.57
C ALA A 129 -4.05 -16.48 22.75
N GLU A 130 -4.57 -15.28 22.49
CA GLU A 130 -5.02 -14.35 23.53
C GLU A 130 -6.18 -14.93 24.36
N GLU A 131 -7.16 -15.56 23.71
CA GLU A 131 -8.27 -16.25 24.39
C GLU A 131 -7.76 -17.40 25.29
N LYS A 132 -6.82 -18.22 24.80
CA LYS A 132 -6.20 -19.29 25.60
C LYS A 132 -5.42 -18.74 26.80
N ILE A 133 -4.71 -17.63 26.64
CA ILE A 133 -4.00 -16.97 27.75
C ILE A 133 -5.01 -16.46 28.79
N ALA A 134 -6.13 -15.88 28.36
CA ALA A 134 -7.18 -15.43 29.27
C ALA A 134 -7.80 -16.60 30.08
N GLU A 135 -8.09 -17.72 29.43
CA GLU A 135 -8.59 -18.92 30.12
C GLU A 135 -7.58 -19.49 31.12
N GLN A 136 -6.30 -19.56 30.73
CA GLN A 136 -5.24 -20.06 31.59
C GLN A 136 -5.00 -19.13 32.80
N THR A 137 -5.10 -17.82 32.61
CA THR A 137 -4.97 -16.85 33.71
C THR A 137 -6.13 -16.98 34.71
N GLU A 138 -7.37 -17.16 34.25
CA GLU A 138 -8.51 -17.42 35.13
C GLU A 138 -8.35 -18.73 35.92
N GLN A 139 -7.82 -19.79 35.28
CA GLN A 139 -7.54 -21.06 35.98
C GLN A 139 -6.46 -20.88 37.05
N ILE A 140 -5.40 -20.10 36.77
CA ILE A 140 -4.35 -19.79 37.74
C ILE A 140 -4.93 -19.02 38.93
N GLU A 141 -5.84 -18.06 38.71
CA GLU A 141 -6.51 -17.34 39.80
C GLU A 141 -7.31 -18.28 40.71
N LYS A 142 -8.14 -19.15 40.13
CA LYS A 142 -8.91 -20.16 40.90
C LYS A 142 -8.00 -21.10 41.70
N LEU A 143 -6.90 -21.55 41.09
CA LEU A 143 -5.93 -22.41 41.79
C LEU A 143 -5.26 -21.67 42.95
N ASN A 144 -4.93 -20.38 42.77
CA ASN A 144 -4.37 -19.57 43.84
C ASN A 144 -5.35 -19.38 45.01
N GLU A 145 -6.65 -19.19 44.74
CA GLU A 145 -7.69 -19.15 45.79
C GLU A 145 -7.78 -20.45 46.57
N ILE A 146 -7.74 -21.60 45.90
CA ILE A 146 -7.75 -22.92 46.52
C ILE A 146 -6.49 -23.14 47.37
N ILE A 147 -5.32 -22.73 46.88
CA ILE A 147 -4.07 -22.81 47.64
C ILE A 147 -4.16 -21.97 48.92
N LEU A 148 -4.76 -20.78 48.86
CA LEU A 148 -4.95 -19.93 50.03
C LEU A 148 -5.87 -20.60 51.07
N SER A 149 -7.00 -21.18 50.66
CA SER A 149 -7.92 -21.84 51.59
C SER A 149 -7.28 -23.08 52.24
N LEU A 150 -6.60 -23.92 51.44
CA LEU A 150 -5.91 -25.10 51.94
C LEU A 150 -4.78 -24.74 52.91
N ASN A 151 -4.02 -23.68 52.63
CA ASN A 151 -2.98 -23.22 53.55
C ASN A 151 -3.57 -22.74 54.90
N GLN A 152 -4.73 -22.09 54.87
CA GLN A 152 -5.42 -21.66 56.09
C GLN A 152 -5.93 -22.84 56.91
N GLU A 153 -6.51 -23.86 56.26
CA GLU A 153 -6.93 -25.10 56.91
C GLU A 153 -5.74 -25.87 57.51
N LEU A 154 -4.64 -25.96 56.76
CA LEU A 154 -3.41 -26.60 57.20
C LEU A 154 -2.82 -25.88 58.43
N GLU A 155 -2.90 -24.55 58.47
CA GLU A 155 -2.47 -23.78 59.63
C GLU A 155 -3.36 -24.00 60.85
N ASN A 156 -4.69 -24.01 60.67
CA ASN A 156 -5.64 -24.28 61.76
C ASN A 156 -5.41 -25.68 62.36
N THR A 157 -5.28 -26.70 61.51
CA THR A 157 -5.05 -28.09 61.95
C THR A 157 -3.70 -28.26 62.65
N LYS A 158 -2.65 -27.55 62.21
CA LYS A 158 -1.36 -27.49 62.95
C LYS A 158 -1.52 -26.90 64.34
N LEU A 159 -2.25 -25.80 64.49
CA LEU A 159 -2.48 -25.16 65.79
C LEU A 159 -3.26 -26.08 66.74
N GLU A 160 -4.27 -26.78 66.25
CA GLU A 160 -5.00 -27.79 67.04
C GLU A 160 -4.11 -28.96 67.46
N LEU A 161 -3.25 -29.45 66.55
CA LEU A 161 -2.27 -30.49 66.86
C LEU A 161 -1.28 -30.03 67.95
N GLU A 162 -0.80 -28.79 67.88
CA GLU A 162 0.07 -28.24 68.92
C GLU A 162 -0.63 -28.10 70.28
N ARG A 163 -1.89 -27.67 70.29
CA ARG A 163 -2.68 -27.59 71.53
C ARG A 163 -2.87 -28.96 72.17
N THR A 164 -3.32 -29.93 71.38
CA THR A 164 -3.54 -31.31 71.85
C THR A 164 -2.25 -31.99 72.32
N LYS A 165 -1.11 -31.71 71.67
CA LYS A 165 0.21 -32.16 72.16
C LYS A 165 0.56 -31.56 73.51
N LYS A 166 0.37 -30.25 73.70
CA LYS A 166 0.61 -29.59 75.00
C LYS A 166 -0.29 -30.14 76.11
N GLU A 167 -1.58 -30.32 75.82
CA GLU A 167 -2.52 -30.93 76.76
C GLU A 167 -2.09 -32.34 77.17
N LEU A 168 -1.56 -33.12 76.24
CA LEU A 168 -1.03 -34.46 76.52
C LEU A 168 0.25 -34.40 77.37
N ASP A 169 1.18 -33.50 77.07
CA ASP A 169 2.40 -33.30 77.85
C ASP A 169 2.07 -32.89 79.29
N ASP A 170 1.14 -31.95 79.48
CA ASP A 170 0.66 -31.53 80.79
C ASP A 170 0.03 -32.71 81.56
N PHE A 171 -0.79 -33.52 80.89
CA PHE A 171 -1.38 -34.72 81.48
C PHE A 171 -0.31 -35.75 81.92
N ILE A 172 0.70 -36.03 81.09
CA ILE A 172 1.80 -36.95 81.45
C ILE A 172 2.58 -36.44 82.66
N ASN A 173 2.91 -35.14 82.68
CA ASN A 173 3.63 -34.53 83.80
C ASN A 173 2.85 -34.60 85.13
N THR A 174 1.52 -34.56 85.10
CA THR A 174 0.70 -34.76 86.32
C THR A 174 0.76 -36.19 86.87
N PHE A 175 1.03 -37.19 86.04
CA PHE A 175 1.10 -38.60 86.46
C PHE A 175 2.50 -39.05 86.89
N ASP A 176 3.56 -38.48 86.32
CA ASP A 176 4.95 -38.81 86.67
C ASP A 176 5.48 -38.09 87.93
N GLY A 177 4.77 -37.05 88.41
CA GLY A 177 5.12 -36.31 89.64
C GLY A 177 4.78 -37.01 90.96
N ASP A 178 4.03 -38.11 90.92
CA ASP A 178 3.49 -38.83 92.09
C ASP A 178 4.23 -40.16 92.42
N ARG A 179 5.46 -40.35 91.93
CA ARG A 179 6.33 -41.50 92.27
C ARG A 179 7.56 -41.15 93.10
#